data_AF-A0A2D7ATB3-F1
#
_entry.id   AF-A0A2D7ATB3-F1
#
_cell.length_a   1.000
_cell.length_b   1.000
_cell.length_c   1.000
_cell.angle_alpha   90.00
_cell.angle_beta   90.00
_cell.angle_gamma   90.00
#
_symmetry.space_group_name_H-M   'P 1'
#
loop_
_entity.id
_entity.type
_entity.pdbx_description
1 polymer ?
#
loop_
_entity_poly.entity_id
_entity_poly.type
_entity_poly.pdbx_seq_one_letter_code
_entity_poly.pdbx_strand_id
1 'polypeptide(L)'
;MRPRPAMSAFIMLAILMASSMGCIGLVPAREFMEDLREPPEKIELIDKINASHTFTTDLTNLGGSTVFSTTQTFEVDSDVLEISAYISAQMPLELLIPGIPTEARYVRASLTDADGQQVWLEELTETERKMVATFQQPLAEGTWTLDVESRGYGEELGNVWKDSFQVLIKIERQCWKYPNEVGCAYD
;
A
#
# COMPACT_ATOMS: atom_id res chain seq x y z
N MET A 1 -71.67 -1.21 -43.18
CA MET A 1 -70.39 -1.75 -43.69
C MET A 1 -69.57 -2.26 -42.51
N ARG A 2 -69.13 -3.52 -42.55
CA ARG A 2 -68.53 -4.26 -41.40
C ARG A 2 -67.02 -4.00 -41.35
N PRO A 3 -66.43 -3.47 -40.25
CA PRO A 3 -65.00 -3.13 -40.19
C PRO A 3 -64.09 -4.33 -39.86
N ARG A 4 -64.49 -5.55 -40.26
CA ARG A 4 -63.77 -6.79 -39.90
C ARG A 4 -62.34 -6.90 -40.45
N PRO A 5 -62.02 -6.47 -41.69
CA PRO A 5 -60.63 -6.59 -42.18
C PRO A 5 -59.70 -5.53 -41.57
N ALA A 6 -60.22 -4.36 -41.21
CA ALA A 6 -59.43 -3.29 -40.58
C ALA A 6 -58.95 -3.68 -39.18
N MET A 7 -59.82 -4.29 -38.36
CA MET A 7 -59.47 -4.73 -37.01
C MET A 7 -58.40 -5.84 -37.02
N SER A 8 -58.46 -6.78 -37.98
CA SER A 8 -57.45 -7.83 -38.13
C SER A 8 -56.09 -7.29 -38.59
N ALA A 9 -56.09 -6.29 -39.48
CA ALA A 9 -54.87 -5.65 -39.95
C ALA A 9 -54.17 -4.87 -38.82
N PHE A 10 -54.95 -4.18 -37.98
CA PHE A 10 -54.42 -3.49 -36.80
C PHE A 10 -53.78 -4.45 -35.79
N ILE A 11 -54.40 -5.61 -35.53
CA ILE A 11 -53.85 -6.60 -34.60
C ILE A 11 -52.54 -7.21 -35.15
N MET A 12 -52.48 -7.56 -36.44
CA MET A 12 -51.24 -8.07 -37.05
C MET A 12 -50.11 -7.04 -37.05
N LEU A 13 -50.42 -5.77 -37.31
CA LEU A 13 -49.43 -4.70 -37.26
C LEU A 13 -48.90 -4.47 -35.84
N ALA A 14 -49.76 -4.57 -34.82
CA ALA A 14 -49.35 -4.48 -33.42
C ALA A 14 -48.41 -5.62 -33.00
N ILE A 15 -48.67 -6.85 -33.48
CA ILE A 15 -47.80 -8.01 -33.20
C ILE A 15 -46.45 -7.88 -33.91
N LEU A 16 -46.41 -7.35 -35.14
CA LEU A 16 -45.17 -7.10 -35.90
C LEU A 16 -44.31 -5.96 -35.30
N MET A 17 -44.95 -4.92 -34.77
CA MET A 17 -44.26 -3.86 -34.03
C MET A 17 -43.72 -4.38 -32.69
N ALA A 18 -44.46 -5.26 -32.01
CA ALA A 18 -44.01 -5.89 -30.76
C ALA A 18 -42.85 -6.86 -30.98
N SER A 19 -42.81 -7.60 -32.10
CA SER A 19 -41.73 -8.56 -32.38
C SER A 19 -40.41 -7.91 -32.81
N SER A 20 -40.43 -6.68 -33.34
CA SER A 20 -39.23 -5.94 -33.74
C SER A 20 -38.54 -5.19 -32.59
N MET A 21 -39.22 -4.98 -31.47
CA MET A 21 -38.65 -4.37 -30.25
C MET A 21 -37.77 -5.32 -29.43
N GLY A 22 -37.84 -6.63 -29.69
CA GLY A 22 -37.21 -7.65 -28.84
C GLY A 22 -35.68 -7.59 -28.76
N CYS A 23 -34.98 -7.14 -29.82
CA CYS A 23 -33.52 -7.09 -29.84
C CYS A 23 -32.95 -5.67 -29.89
N ILE A 24 -33.63 -4.75 -30.58
CA ILE A 24 -33.17 -3.35 -30.68
C ILE A 24 -33.54 -2.54 -29.43
N GLY A 25 -34.58 -2.94 -28.69
CA GLY A 25 -34.95 -2.29 -27.44
C GLY A 25 -34.03 -2.63 -26.25
N LEU A 26 -33.23 -3.69 -26.34
CA LEU A 26 -32.36 -4.13 -25.24
C LEU A 26 -31.12 -3.22 -25.07
N VAL A 27 -30.61 -2.66 -26.16
CA VAL A 27 -29.48 -1.70 -26.11
C VAL A 27 -29.87 -0.42 -25.37
N PRO A 28 -30.93 0.32 -25.76
CA PRO A 28 -31.34 1.52 -25.02
C PRO A 28 -31.83 1.20 -23.61
N ALA A 29 -32.39 0.01 -23.36
CA ALA A 29 -32.71 -0.42 -22.00
C ALA A 29 -31.45 -0.66 -21.15
N ARG A 30 -30.36 -1.18 -21.73
CA ARG A 30 -29.07 -1.32 -21.05
C ARG A 30 -28.44 0.04 -20.78
N GLU A 31 -28.36 0.92 -21.77
CA GLU A 31 -27.81 2.26 -21.60
C GLU A 31 -28.57 3.06 -20.54
N PHE A 32 -29.91 2.96 -20.50
CA PHE A 32 -30.72 3.58 -19.46
C PHE A 32 -30.44 3.01 -18.06
N MET A 33 -30.16 1.71 -17.96
CA MET A 33 -29.78 1.08 -16.69
C MET A 33 -28.35 1.45 -16.25
N GLU A 34 -27.43 1.66 -17.18
CA GLU A 34 -26.08 2.15 -16.88
C GLU A 34 -26.10 3.63 -16.46
N ASP A 35 -26.99 4.46 -17.02
CA ASP A 35 -27.13 5.88 -16.63
C ASP A 35 -27.75 6.05 -15.23
N LEU A 36 -28.50 5.04 -14.76
CA LEU A 36 -28.98 4.96 -13.37
C LEU A 36 -27.90 4.47 -12.38
N ARG A 37 -26.72 4.03 -12.87
CA ARG A 37 -25.60 3.62 -12.03
C ARG A 37 -24.89 4.86 -11.48
N GLU A 38 -24.51 4.79 -10.20
CA GLU A 38 -23.67 5.83 -9.61
C GLU A 38 -22.32 5.89 -10.34
N PRO A 39 -21.76 7.10 -10.56
CA PRO A 39 -20.48 7.24 -11.24
C PRO A 39 -19.36 6.60 -10.41
N PRO A 40 -18.28 6.12 -11.06
CA PRO A 40 -17.11 5.66 -10.34
C PRO A 40 -16.45 6.80 -9.56
N GLU A 41 -15.97 6.50 -8.36
CA GLU A 41 -15.25 7.44 -7.52
C GLU A 41 -13.78 7.06 -7.44
N LYS A 42 -12.90 8.07 -7.50
CA LYS A 42 -11.49 7.89 -7.18
C LYS A 42 -11.33 7.83 -5.67
N ILE A 43 -10.75 6.75 -5.16
CA ILE A 43 -10.43 6.60 -3.75
C ILE A 43 -8.91 6.47 -3.58
N GLU A 44 -8.43 6.97 -2.45
CA GLU A 44 -7.05 6.83 -2.03
C GLU A 44 -6.90 5.59 -1.15
N LEU A 45 -5.98 4.71 -1.54
CA LEU A 45 -5.58 3.54 -0.79
C LEU A 45 -4.20 3.77 -0.18
N ILE A 46 -4.03 3.30 1.05
CA ILE A 46 -2.77 3.40 1.77
C ILE A 46 -2.27 2.00 2.09
N ASP A 47 -1.21 1.59 1.39
CA ASP A 47 -0.48 0.37 1.68
C ASP A 47 0.69 0.67 2.62
N LYS A 48 0.99 -0.28 3.50
CA LYS A 48 2.00 -0.12 4.56
C LYS A 48 2.92 -1.32 4.63
N ILE A 49 4.21 -1.04 4.63
CA ILE A 49 5.27 -2.03 4.77
C ILE A 49 5.99 -1.72 6.08
N ASN A 50 6.03 -2.69 6.99
CA ASN A 50 6.56 -2.51 8.32
C ASN A 50 7.72 -3.48 8.56
N ALA A 51 8.90 -2.93 8.83
CA ALA A 51 10.05 -3.66 9.32
C ALA A 51 10.33 -3.23 10.76
N SER A 52 10.07 -4.11 11.71
CA SER A 52 10.29 -3.83 13.14
C SER A 52 10.96 -5.01 13.82
N HIS A 53 11.86 -4.73 14.74
CA HIS A 53 12.51 -5.75 15.55
C HIS A 53 12.76 -5.24 16.96
N THR A 54 12.69 -6.17 17.92
CA THR A 54 13.07 -5.95 19.32
C THR A 54 14.20 -6.89 19.62
N PHE A 55 15.35 -6.33 20.00
CA PHE A 55 16.53 -7.13 20.25
C PHE A 55 16.40 -7.91 21.55
N THR A 56 16.92 -9.14 21.53
CA THR A 56 17.17 -9.95 22.72
C THR A 56 18.58 -10.52 22.61
N THR A 57 19.28 -10.54 23.74
CA THR A 57 20.64 -11.05 23.89
C THR A 57 20.54 -12.37 24.64
N ASP A 58 20.98 -13.45 24.00
CA ASP A 58 21.01 -14.78 24.61
C ASP A 58 21.97 -14.83 25.81
N LEU A 59 21.65 -15.64 26.82
CA LEU A 59 22.45 -15.85 28.02
C LEU A 59 23.87 -16.36 27.72
N THR A 60 24.08 -16.95 26.55
CA THR A 60 25.39 -17.41 26.08
C THR A 60 26.28 -16.29 25.56
N ASN A 61 25.72 -15.10 25.29
CA ASN A 61 26.43 -13.93 24.74
C ASN A 61 26.00 -12.62 25.42
N LEU A 62 26.03 -12.59 26.75
CA LEU A 62 25.61 -11.46 27.61
C LEU A 62 26.31 -10.11 27.34
N GLY A 63 27.40 -10.11 26.57
CA GLY A 63 28.14 -8.89 26.20
C GLY A 63 28.09 -8.52 24.71
N GLY A 64 27.46 -9.35 23.88
CA GLY A 64 27.44 -9.16 22.42
C GLY A 64 26.15 -8.51 21.93
N SER A 65 26.28 -7.54 21.02
CA SER A 65 25.12 -7.05 20.26
C SER A 65 24.71 -8.05 19.20
N THR A 66 23.40 -8.19 19.03
CA THR A 66 22.79 -9.04 18.01
C THR A 66 22.54 -8.23 16.75
N VAL A 67 22.79 -8.85 15.60
CA VAL A 67 22.59 -8.25 14.28
C VAL A 67 21.26 -8.74 13.73
N PHE A 68 20.49 -7.83 13.15
CA PHE A 68 19.25 -8.12 12.45
C PHE A 68 19.25 -7.38 11.11
N SER A 69 19.03 -8.14 10.02
CA SER A 69 18.92 -7.61 8.67
C SER A 69 17.66 -8.13 8.00
N THR A 70 16.89 -7.26 7.36
CA THR A 70 15.71 -7.64 6.57
C THR A 70 15.65 -6.81 5.30
N THR A 71 15.29 -7.48 4.20
CA THR A 71 15.03 -6.87 2.90
C THR A 71 13.58 -7.13 2.54
N GLN A 72 12.86 -6.08 2.15
CA GLN A 72 11.47 -6.15 1.71
C GLN A 72 11.33 -5.41 0.39
N THR A 73 10.52 -5.93 -0.52
CA THR A 73 10.30 -5.33 -1.84
C THR A 73 8.84 -5.01 -2.06
N PHE A 74 8.56 -3.99 -2.87
CA PHE A 74 7.21 -3.62 -3.27
C PHE A 74 7.18 -3.03 -4.67
N GLU A 75 6.03 -3.17 -5.33
CA GLU A 75 5.84 -2.66 -6.69
C GLU A 75 5.29 -1.24 -6.68
N VAL A 76 5.84 -0.41 -7.56
CA VAL A 76 5.42 0.97 -7.80
C VAL A 76 4.99 1.09 -9.25
N ASP A 77 3.74 1.50 -9.46
CA ASP A 77 3.14 1.76 -10.76
C ASP A 77 2.69 3.22 -10.89
N SER A 78 2.14 3.57 -12.05
CA SER A 78 1.65 4.92 -12.36
C SER A 78 0.55 5.42 -11.42
N ASP A 79 -0.12 4.51 -10.71
CA ASP A 79 -1.18 4.82 -9.77
C ASP A 79 -0.65 5.18 -8.38
N VAL A 80 0.64 4.96 -8.10
CA VAL A 80 1.30 5.45 -6.89
C VAL A 80 1.50 6.96 -6.99
N LEU A 81 0.93 7.67 -6.02
CA LEU A 81 1.00 9.11 -5.91
C LEU A 81 2.16 9.56 -5.02
N GLU A 82 2.33 8.86 -3.89
CA GLU A 82 3.28 9.26 -2.85
C GLU A 82 3.85 8.04 -2.13
N ILE A 83 5.16 8.09 -1.86
CA ILE A 83 5.84 7.14 -0.98
C ILE A 83 6.44 7.91 0.18
N SER A 84 6.10 7.53 1.41
CA SER A 84 6.59 8.18 2.63
C SER A 84 7.31 7.18 3.52
N ALA A 85 8.57 7.48 3.87
CA ALA A 85 9.43 6.63 4.69
C ALA A 85 9.60 7.21 6.10
N TYR A 86 9.46 6.33 7.10
CA TYR A 86 9.54 6.66 8.52
C TYR A 86 10.53 5.72 9.20
N ILE A 87 11.38 6.25 10.07
CA ILE A 87 12.27 5.48 10.93
C ILE A 87 12.20 5.97 12.37
N SER A 88 12.09 5.03 13.30
CA SER A 88 12.13 5.29 14.73
C SER A 88 12.91 4.20 15.43
N ALA A 89 13.83 4.59 16.32
CA ALA A 89 14.56 3.66 17.17
C ALA A 89 14.31 4.01 18.65
N GLN A 90 14.19 2.97 19.47
CA GLN A 90 14.19 3.06 20.92
C GLN A 90 15.43 2.33 21.40
N MET A 91 16.35 3.10 21.96
CA MET A 91 17.68 2.67 22.29
C MET A 91 18.01 3.11 23.73
N PRO A 92 17.34 2.54 24.75
CA PRO A 92 17.47 3.00 26.14
C PRO A 92 18.81 2.64 26.80
N LEU A 93 19.58 1.67 26.28
CA LEU A 93 20.83 1.23 26.90
C LEU A 93 21.89 2.35 27.05
N GLU A 94 21.85 3.38 26.20
CA GLU A 94 22.71 4.55 26.31
C GLU A 94 22.54 5.31 27.64
N LEU A 95 21.34 5.28 28.22
CA LEU A 95 21.06 5.87 29.53
C LEU A 95 21.73 5.10 30.68
N LEU A 96 22.04 3.82 30.46
CA LEU A 96 22.66 2.95 31.46
C LEU A 96 24.19 2.93 31.32
N ILE A 97 24.68 2.91 30.07
CA ILE A 97 26.11 2.87 29.74
C ILE A 97 26.39 3.93 28.67
N PRO A 98 26.91 5.11 29.05
CA PRO A 98 27.29 6.13 28.08
C PRO A 98 28.54 5.70 27.29
N GLY A 99 28.58 6.06 26.00
CA GLY A 99 29.77 5.85 25.15
C GLY A 99 29.86 4.48 24.47
N ILE A 100 28.74 3.81 24.23
CA ILE A 100 28.70 2.60 23.39
C ILE A 100 29.14 2.99 21.97
N PRO A 101 30.10 2.28 21.35
CA PRO A 101 30.50 2.55 19.98
C PRO A 101 29.31 2.43 19.03
N THR A 102 29.16 3.39 18.11
CA THR A 102 28.10 3.41 17.08
C THR A 102 28.14 2.17 16.17
N GLU A 103 29.34 1.64 15.89
CA GLU A 103 29.57 0.38 15.17
C GLU A 103 28.97 -0.86 15.86
N ALA A 104 28.80 -0.79 17.18
CA ALA A 104 28.25 -1.86 17.99
C ALA A 104 26.71 -1.78 18.10
N ARG A 105 26.10 -0.64 17.73
CA ARG A 105 24.69 -0.35 17.96
C ARG A 105 24.17 0.73 17.01
N TYR A 106 23.34 0.31 16.06
CA TYR A 106 22.77 1.20 15.05
C TYR A 106 21.52 0.57 14.42
N VAL A 107 20.69 1.40 13.79
CA VAL A 107 19.62 1.00 12.88
C VAL A 107 19.82 1.81 11.61
N ARG A 108 20.13 1.14 10.52
CA ARG A 108 20.30 1.71 9.20
C ARG A 108 19.19 1.20 8.30
N ALA A 109 18.49 2.12 7.66
CA ALA A 109 17.47 1.81 6.67
C ALA A 109 17.79 2.54 5.37
N SER A 110 17.69 1.84 4.25
CA SER A 110 17.84 2.40 2.92
C SER A 110 16.67 2.00 2.04
N LEU A 111 16.24 2.95 1.21
CA LEU A 111 15.24 2.72 0.17
C LEU A 111 15.91 2.92 -1.18
N THR A 112 15.83 1.90 -2.02
CA THR A 112 16.33 1.89 -3.39
C THR A 112 15.14 1.83 -4.34
N ASP A 113 15.11 2.75 -5.31
CA ASP A 113 14.07 2.79 -6.32
C ASP A 113 14.27 1.74 -7.43
N ALA A 114 13.33 1.68 -8.37
CA ALA A 114 13.36 0.73 -9.48
C ALA A 114 14.53 0.96 -10.47
N ASP A 115 15.08 2.18 -10.53
CA ASP A 115 16.23 2.53 -11.36
C ASP A 115 17.57 2.12 -10.69
N GLY A 116 17.51 1.60 -9.46
CA GLY A 116 18.67 1.23 -8.66
C GLY A 116 19.33 2.41 -7.92
N GLN A 117 18.65 3.55 -7.85
CA GLN A 117 19.10 4.71 -7.11
C GLN A 117 18.63 4.62 -5.65
N GLN A 118 19.57 4.82 -4.72
CA GLN A 118 19.25 4.94 -3.30
C GLN A 118 18.66 6.32 -3.02
N VAL A 119 17.34 6.40 -2.88
CA VAL A 119 16.59 7.65 -2.68
C VAL A 119 16.49 8.07 -1.21
N TRP A 120 16.68 7.12 -0.30
CA TRP A 120 16.64 7.35 1.14
C TRP A 120 17.69 6.49 1.84
N LEU A 121 18.40 7.10 2.78
CA LEU A 121 19.31 6.40 3.68
C LEU A 121 19.31 7.14 5.00
N GLU A 122 18.95 6.43 6.05
CA GLU A 122 18.97 6.97 7.40
C GLU A 122 19.61 5.98 8.36
N GLU A 123 20.41 6.53 9.26
CA GLU A 123 21.02 5.80 10.37
C GLU A 123 20.64 6.46 11.69
N LEU A 124 20.23 5.63 12.66
CA LEU A 124 19.97 6.00 14.03
C LEU A 124 20.87 5.18 14.97
N THR A 125 21.57 5.87 15.86
CA THR A 125 22.44 5.26 16.88
C THR A 125 21.92 5.46 18.30
N GLU A 126 20.87 6.27 18.45
CA GLU A 126 20.30 6.70 19.72
C GLU A 126 18.77 6.59 19.68
N THR A 127 18.12 6.92 20.80
CA THR A 127 16.65 6.97 20.87
C THR A 127 16.14 8.19 20.13
N GLU A 128 15.81 8.03 18.86
CA GLU A 128 15.34 9.11 18.01
C GLU A 128 14.20 8.64 17.10
N ARG A 129 13.36 9.61 16.73
CA ARG A 129 12.45 9.50 15.60
C ARG A 129 12.82 10.57 14.60
N LYS A 130 13.23 10.16 13.40
CA LYS A 130 13.50 11.11 12.33
C LYS A 130 12.22 11.53 11.63
N MET A 131 12.31 12.70 11.01
CA MET A 131 11.24 13.27 10.19
C MET A 131 11.04 12.46 8.91
N VAL A 132 9.81 12.51 8.39
CA VAL A 132 9.35 11.70 7.26
C VAL A 132 10.04 12.16 5.98
N ALA A 133 10.60 11.22 5.23
CA ALA A 133 11.01 11.47 3.85
C ALA A 133 9.85 11.13 2.92
N THR A 134 9.40 12.09 2.12
CA THR A 134 8.26 11.95 1.22
C THR A 134 8.70 12.13 -0.22
N PHE A 135 8.33 11.18 -1.07
CA PHE A 135 8.63 11.13 -2.49
C PHE A 135 7.33 11.23 -3.28
N GLN A 136 7.28 12.16 -4.23
CA GLN A 136 6.13 12.43 -5.10
C GLN A 136 6.54 12.31 -6.57
N GLN A 137 5.56 12.20 -7.46
CA GLN A 137 5.79 11.99 -8.90
C GLN A 137 6.75 13.03 -9.52
N PRO A 138 7.60 12.60 -10.48
CA PRO A 138 7.68 11.25 -11.07
C PRO A 138 8.43 10.25 -10.17
N LEU A 139 7.80 9.11 -9.91
CA LEU A 139 8.40 7.96 -9.21
C LEU A 139 8.89 6.95 -10.24
N ALA A 140 10.02 6.30 -9.99
CA ALA A 140 10.50 5.22 -10.86
C ALA A 140 9.53 4.02 -10.77
N GLU A 141 8.93 3.64 -11.90
CA GLU A 141 8.03 2.49 -11.97
C GLU A 141 8.82 1.18 -11.93
N GLY A 142 8.33 0.22 -11.14
CA GLY A 142 8.93 -1.10 -10.95
C GLY A 142 9.14 -1.45 -9.48
N THR A 143 10.04 -2.39 -9.23
CA THR A 143 10.28 -2.93 -7.89
C THR A 143 11.19 -2.03 -7.06
N TRP A 144 10.66 -1.50 -5.96
CA TRP A 144 11.42 -0.79 -4.95
C TRP A 144 11.86 -1.74 -3.84
N THR A 145 13.01 -1.46 -3.24
CA THR A 145 13.62 -2.31 -2.21
C THR A 145 13.91 -1.50 -0.95
N LEU A 146 13.34 -1.96 0.17
CA LEU A 146 13.65 -1.52 1.51
C LEU A 146 14.65 -2.49 2.14
N ASP A 147 15.83 -1.99 2.46
CA ASP A 147 16.84 -2.73 3.22
C ASP A 147 16.98 -2.11 4.61
N VAL A 148 16.91 -2.96 5.63
CA VAL A 148 17.13 -2.56 7.01
C VAL A 148 18.21 -3.45 7.61
N GLU A 149 19.31 -2.83 8.01
CA GLU A 149 20.41 -3.44 8.73
C GLU A 149 20.49 -2.81 10.11
N SER A 150 20.59 -3.62 11.15
CA SER A 150 20.51 -3.13 12.50
C SER A 150 21.30 -4.00 13.46
N ARG A 151 21.74 -3.38 14.54
CA ARG A 151 22.50 -4.02 15.59
C ARG A 151 22.10 -3.41 16.92
N GLY A 152 21.79 -4.25 17.90
CA GLY A 152 21.30 -3.78 19.18
C GLY A 152 21.51 -4.77 20.32
N TYR A 153 21.08 -4.36 21.50
CA TYR A 153 21.15 -5.16 22.72
C TYR A 153 19.75 -5.32 23.32
N GLY A 154 19.53 -6.43 24.02
CA GLY A 154 18.31 -6.56 24.81
C GLY A 154 18.39 -7.61 25.89
N GLU A 155 17.92 -7.25 27.07
CA GLU A 155 17.99 -8.11 28.24
C GLU A 155 16.73 -9.00 28.33
N GLU A 156 16.90 -10.31 28.53
CA GLU A 156 15.79 -11.27 28.50
C GLU A 156 15.24 -11.68 29.88
N LEU A 157 16.02 -11.61 30.96
CA LEU A 157 15.63 -12.10 32.29
C LEU A 157 14.66 -11.16 33.02
N GLY A 158 14.84 -9.84 32.91
CA GLY A 158 14.07 -8.81 33.58
C GLY A 158 13.21 -7.93 32.66
N ASN A 159 13.43 -7.99 31.34
CA ASN A 159 12.76 -7.17 30.32
C ASN A 159 12.84 -5.66 30.63
N VAL A 160 13.93 -5.23 31.27
CA VAL A 160 14.08 -3.86 31.80
C VAL A 160 14.58 -2.90 30.72
N TRP A 161 15.45 -3.37 29.82
CA TRP A 161 16.00 -2.59 28.73
C TRP A 161 16.14 -3.46 27.49
N LYS A 162 15.48 -3.04 26.40
CA LYS A 162 15.58 -3.66 25.09
C LYS A 162 15.64 -2.58 24.03
N ASP A 163 16.63 -2.68 23.16
CA ASP A 163 16.64 -1.88 21.97
C ASP A 163 15.55 -2.39 21.02
N SER A 164 14.89 -1.48 20.33
CA SER A 164 13.91 -1.81 19.31
C SER A 164 13.87 -0.74 18.24
N PHE A 165 13.38 -1.10 17.06
CA PHE A 165 13.17 -0.13 16.01
C PHE A 165 11.93 -0.46 15.20
N GLN A 166 11.47 0.56 14.47
CA GLN A 166 10.41 0.46 13.50
C GLN A 166 10.77 1.31 12.28
N VAL A 167 10.76 0.69 11.11
CA VAL A 167 10.82 1.32 9.80
C VAL A 167 9.47 1.07 9.13
N LEU A 168 8.81 2.13 8.69
CA LEU A 168 7.51 2.07 8.04
C LEU A 168 7.61 2.78 6.69
N ILE A 169 7.21 2.10 5.63
CA ILE A 169 6.98 2.70 4.32
C ILE A 169 5.47 2.78 4.12
N LYS A 170 4.98 3.97 3.83
CA LYS A 170 3.59 4.26 3.48
C LYS A 170 3.54 4.52 1.98
N ILE A 171 2.72 3.77 1.26
CA ILE A 171 2.52 3.91 -0.18
C ILE A 171 1.09 4.37 -0.39
N GLU A 172 0.92 5.53 -1.01
CA GLU A 172 -0.38 6.11 -1.31
C GLU A 172 -0.69 5.92 -2.80
N ARG A 173 -1.82 5.27 -3.07
CA ARG A 173 -2.24 4.88 -4.42
C ARG A 173 -3.64 5.41 -4.69
N GLN A 174 -3.90 5.83 -5.92
CA GLN A 174 -5.26 6.12 -6.37
C GLN A 174 -5.86 4.91 -7.08
N CYS A 175 -7.12 4.59 -6.81
CA CYS A 175 -7.85 3.57 -7.53
C CYS A 175 -9.25 4.07 -7.90
N TRP A 176 -9.85 3.47 -8.92
CA TRP A 176 -11.27 3.63 -9.21
C TRP A 176 -12.09 2.61 -8.44
N LYS A 177 -13.07 3.09 -7.66
CA LYS A 177 -14.05 2.25 -7.01
C LYS A 177 -15.38 2.35 -7.74
N TYR A 178 -15.85 1.19 -8.19
CA TYR A 178 -17.16 1.05 -8.80
C TYR A 178 -18.20 0.59 -7.76
N PRO A 179 -19.42 1.16 -7.74
CA PRO A 179 -20.42 0.90 -6.68
C PRO A 179 -20.82 -0.58 -6.53
N ASN A 180 -20.86 -1.31 -7.65
CA ASN A 180 -21.37 -2.69 -7.71
C ASN A 180 -20.27 -3.75 -7.79
N GLU A 181 -19.00 -3.35 -7.65
CA GLU A 181 -17.86 -4.25 -7.79
C GLU A 181 -17.08 -4.31 -6.47
N VAL A 182 -16.65 -5.52 -6.11
CA VAL A 182 -15.81 -5.72 -4.92
C VAL A 182 -14.36 -5.57 -5.35
N GLY A 183 -13.76 -4.43 -4.99
CA GLY A 183 -12.36 -4.16 -5.25
C GLY A 183 -12.12 -2.76 -5.81
N CYS A 184 -10.87 -2.55 -6.21
CA CYS A 184 -10.37 -1.35 -6.86
C CYS A 184 -9.95 -1.72 -8.27
N ALA A 185 -10.30 -0.89 -9.24
CA ALA A 185 -9.73 -0.93 -10.57
C ALA A 185 -8.58 0.08 -10.67
N TYR A 186 -7.54 -0.33 -11.39
CA TYR A 186 -6.34 0.44 -11.71
C TYR A 186 -6.37 0.69 -13.22
N ASP A 187 -5.90 1.86 -13.66
CA ASP A 187 -5.94 2.25 -15.09
C ASP A 187 -4.78 1.61 -15.89
#